data_AF-A0A7L4NAE1-F1
#
_entry.id   AF-A0A7L4NAE1-F1
#
_cell.length_a   1.000
_cell.length_b   1.000
_cell.length_c   1.000
_cell.angle_alpha   90.00
_cell.angle_beta   90.00
_cell.angle_gamma   90.00
#
_symmetry.space_group_name_H-M   'P 1'
#
loop_
_entity.id
_entity.type
_entity.pdbx_description
1 polymer ?
#
loop_
_entity_poly.entity_id
_entity_poly.type
_entity_poly.pdbx_seq_one_letter_code
_entity_poly.pdbx_strand_id
1 'polypeptide(L)'
;MAAAGSGRGGGWGRSRGAVLLLFFSLSPRPPAGAAWLLGLRPEDTAPGRVSLEGGAVQAAEGSRFLLRLYFQPQPEGNGSRGPAGEQEPRLVFIEEAAPATAGGGKTARGPAERCRERSAWASDVEVVGPLRSGGAAGSALAEVRVREPRKGEAAAAAPGGRLFSLCAWDGRAWAHHGAAGGFLLRVRPASPALGAWLLPLPEAGWLRALGALLLLGLSALFSGLRLSLLSLDPLELRVLRNSGSAAEREQARRVQAVRGGGGTYLLCTLLLGQAGANAALAGWLCASLPGGGAAAAGGPRGAPWLPVLLCAAAVFLGGEVLPYSVCSRHGLAIASRTLCLTRLLMLAAFPLCYPLSRLLDWALRQELSVFSTRERLLETLRAAGPHGDLVREELAMVQGALELRTKVVEDVLTPLADCFMLRADAVLDFATVSEILRSGYTRIPVYEGDRRDNIVDLLFVKDLAFVDPDDCTPLQTVTRFYRRPLHCVFNDTRLDTLLEEFKKGKSHLAIVQRVNNEGEGDPFYEVMGIVTLEDVIEEIIKSEILDETDLYS
;
A
#
# COMPACT_ATOMS: atom_id res chain seq x y z
N MET A 1 -13.18 -47.68 13.73
CA MET A 1 -11.89 -47.90 13.04
C MET A 1 -10.91 -46.84 13.55
N ALA A 2 -9.77 -47.31 14.07
CA ALA A 2 -8.71 -46.59 14.79
C ALA A 2 -8.29 -45.27 14.11
N ALA A 3 -8.20 -44.13 14.80
CA ALA A 3 -7.27 -43.69 15.85
C ALA A 3 -5.85 -43.37 15.33
N ALA A 4 -5.45 -42.10 15.41
CA ALA A 4 -4.28 -41.61 16.16
C ALA A 4 -3.92 -40.17 15.76
N GLY A 5 -3.95 -39.26 16.74
CA GLY A 5 -3.30 -37.96 16.66
C GLY A 5 -1.83 -38.02 17.08
N SER A 6 -1.07 -36.98 16.75
CA SER A 6 0.17 -36.64 17.44
C SER A 6 0.60 -35.21 17.09
N GLY A 7 0.65 -34.35 18.12
CA GLY A 7 1.44 -33.13 18.10
C GLY A 7 2.87 -33.38 18.60
N ARG A 8 3.81 -32.57 18.10
CA ARG A 8 5.11 -32.15 18.67
C ARG A 8 5.80 -31.34 17.55
N GLY A 9 6.33 -30.14 17.77
CA GLY A 9 7.41 -29.87 18.72
C GLY A 9 8.74 -30.18 18.05
N GLY A 10 9.36 -29.19 17.41
CA GLY A 10 10.72 -29.26 16.85
C GLY A 10 11.10 -27.86 16.35
N GLY A 11 12.16 -27.20 16.79
CA GLY A 11 13.42 -27.72 17.32
C GLY A 11 14.51 -27.06 16.49
N TRP A 12 15.33 -26.22 17.13
CA TRP A 12 16.46 -25.51 16.52
C TRP A 12 17.25 -26.39 15.55
N GLY A 13 17.26 -25.99 14.28
CA GLY A 13 18.08 -26.59 13.24
C GLY A 13 19.55 -26.26 13.45
N ARG A 14 20.25 -27.08 14.24
CA ARG A 14 21.70 -27.32 14.11
C ARG A 14 21.94 -27.96 12.75
N SER A 15 22.42 -27.20 11.77
CA SER A 15 22.91 -27.74 10.50
C SER A 15 24.18 -28.55 10.76
N ARG A 16 24.04 -29.88 10.73
CA ARG A 16 25.13 -30.85 10.75
C ARG A 16 25.66 -31.03 9.32
N GLY A 17 26.98 -30.96 9.24
CA GLY A 17 27.88 -31.50 8.22
C GLY A 17 27.26 -32.15 6.99
N ALA A 18 27.45 -31.49 5.85
CA ALA A 18 27.52 -32.18 4.56
C ALA A 18 28.75 -33.10 4.57
N VAL A 19 28.51 -34.38 4.80
CA VAL A 19 29.41 -35.47 4.43
C VAL A 19 29.40 -35.53 2.91
N LEU A 20 30.51 -35.16 2.27
CA LEU A 20 30.73 -35.48 0.86
C LEU A 20 32.01 -36.30 0.75
N LEU A 21 31.82 -37.56 0.35
CA LEU A 21 32.83 -38.53 -0.03
C LEU A 21 33.71 -37.95 -1.14
N LEU A 22 35.00 -37.78 -0.87
CA LEU A 22 36.01 -37.55 -1.90
C LEU A 22 36.58 -38.89 -2.37
N PHE A 23 36.69 -39.00 -3.69
CA PHE A 23 37.05 -40.17 -4.49
C PHE A 23 38.26 -40.96 -3.97
N PHE A 24 38.04 -42.24 -3.67
CA PHE A 24 39.10 -43.26 -3.74
C PHE A 24 39.33 -43.60 -5.22
N SER A 25 40.35 -43.01 -5.83
CA SER A 25 40.93 -43.55 -7.06
C SER A 25 41.99 -44.59 -6.67
N LEU A 26 41.56 -45.83 -6.49
CA LEU A 26 42.44 -46.99 -6.51
C LEU A 26 43.02 -47.14 -7.92
N SER A 27 44.30 -46.77 -8.09
CA SER A 27 45.13 -47.31 -9.17
C SER A 27 46.37 -47.95 -8.54
N PRO A 28 46.66 -49.24 -8.81
CA PRO A 28 47.72 -49.97 -8.14
C PRO A 28 49.04 -49.76 -8.88
N ARG A 29 49.92 -48.94 -8.29
CA ARG A 29 51.41 -48.92 -8.37
C ARG A 29 51.90 -47.48 -8.32
N PRO A 30 52.62 -47.06 -7.25
CA PRO A 30 53.33 -45.80 -7.29
C PRO A 30 54.50 -45.91 -8.27
N PRO A 31 54.73 -44.95 -9.19
CA PRO A 31 56.05 -44.80 -9.78
C PRO A 31 57.05 -44.51 -8.65
N ALA A 32 58.26 -45.06 -8.74
CA ALA A 32 59.29 -44.95 -7.72
C ALA A 32 59.59 -43.47 -7.39
N GLY A 33 59.03 -42.99 -6.29
CA GLY A 33 59.04 -41.59 -5.87
C GLY A 33 57.75 -41.20 -5.14
N ALA A 34 57.42 -41.89 -4.04
CA ALA A 34 56.20 -41.64 -3.28
C ALA A 34 56.22 -40.22 -2.66
N ALA A 35 55.22 -39.40 -2.98
CA ALA A 35 55.06 -38.06 -2.40
C ALA A 35 54.75 -38.17 -0.90
N TRP A 36 55.53 -37.48 -0.06
CA TRP A 36 55.36 -37.45 1.39
C TRP A 36 53.99 -36.94 1.84
N LEU A 37 53.43 -35.96 1.11
CA LEU A 37 52.11 -35.39 1.36
C LEU A 37 51.04 -36.15 0.56
N LEU A 38 50.11 -36.79 1.26
CA LEU A 38 49.05 -37.63 0.68
C LEU A 38 47.75 -36.84 0.45
N GLY A 39 47.47 -35.79 1.22
CA GLY A 39 46.22 -35.02 1.08
C GLY A 39 46.09 -33.84 2.02
N LEU A 40 45.12 -32.97 1.72
CA LEU A 40 44.89 -31.68 2.38
C LEU A 40 43.39 -31.46 2.62
N ARG A 41 43.00 -30.99 3.80
CA ARG A 41 41.60 -30.69 4.16
C ARG A 41 41.50 -29.44 5.03
N PRO A 42 40.64 -28.45 4.69
CA PRO A 42 40.36 -27.34 5.59
C PRO A 42 39.48 -27.78 6.78
N GLU A 43 39.84 -27.39 8.01
CA GLU A 43 39.12 -27.77 9.25
C GLU A 43 38.29 -26.63 9.85
N ASP A 44 38.90 -25.45 10.06
CA ASP A 44 38.22 -24.28 10.63
C ASP A 44 38.19 -23.16 9.60
N THR A 45 37.09 -23.11 8.84
CA THR A 45 36.78 -21.99 7.94
C THR A 45 35.82 -21.04 8.63
N ALA A 46 36.25 -19.81 8.90
CA ALA A 46 35.33 -18.76 9.35
C ALA A 46 34.18 -18.61 8.32
N PRO A 47 32.91 -18.64 8.74
CA PRO A 47 31.78 -18.63 7.81
C PRO A 47 31.83 -17.38 6.93
N GLY A 48 31.80 -17.59 5.61
CA GLY A 48 31.79 -16.52 4.60
C GLY A 48 33.15 -15.97 4.16
N ARG A 49 34.28 -16.42 4.75
CA ARG A 49 35.64 -15.97 4.34
C ARG A 49 36.45 -17.02 3.60
N VAL A 50 36.13 -18.30 3.76
CA VAL A 50 36.77 -19.40 3.06
C VAL A 50 35.71 -20.34 2.49
N SER A 51 35.77 -20.63 1.19
CA SER A 51 34.83 -21.53 0.50
C SER A 51 35.59 -22.50 -0.42
N LEU A 52 34.96 -23.61 -0.81
CA LEU A 52 35.50 -24.54 -1.79
C LEU A 52 34.68 -24.42 -3.07
N GLU A 53 35.30 -24.04 -4.19
CA GLU A 53 34.59 -23.87 -5.46
C GLU A 53 35.50 -24.35 -6.61
N GLY A 54 35.02 -25.29 -7.43
CA GLY A 54 35.76 -25.80 -8.60
C GLY A 54 37.08 -26.52 -8.30
N GLY A 55 37.22 -27.14 -7.11
CA GLY A 55 38.44 -27.86 -6.70
C GLY A 55 39.54 -26.97 -6.10
N ALA A 56 39.32 -25.65 -6.00
CA ALA A 56 40.22 -24.72 -5.32
C ALA A 56 39.59 -24.19 -4.01
N VAL A 57 40.43 -23.98 -2.99
CA VAL A 57 40.05 -23.25 -1.78
C VAL A 57 40.06 -21.77 -2.11
N GLN A 58 38.97 -21.06 -1.85
CA GLN A 58 38.89 -19.62 -1.98
C GLN A 58 39.02 -18.97 -0.62
N ALA A 59 39.84 -17.94 -0.50
CA ALA A 59 40.03 -17.19 0.72
C ALA A 59 39.93 -15.69 0.44
N ALA A 60 39.24 -14.95 1.31
CA ALA A 60 39.28 -13.49 1.28
C ALA A 60 40.62 -12.97 1.82
N GLU A 61 41.08 -11.83 1.33
CA GLU A 61 42.21 -11.09 1.92
C GLU A 61 41.99 -10.85 3.43
N GLY A 62 43.05 -10.95 4.24
CA GLY A 62 42.98 -10.80 5.70
C GLY A 62 42.38 -12.01 6.45
N SER A 63 42.15 -13.14 5.78
CA SER A 63 41.64 -14.36 6.41
C SER A 63 42.74 -15.21 7.06
N ARG A 64 42.34 -15.95 8.11
CA ARG A 64 43.15 -16.99 8.76
C ARG A 64 42.32 -18.27 8.82
N PHE A 65 42.90 -19.40 8.44
CA PHE A 65 42.22 -20.69 8.46
C PHE A 65 43.18 -21.84 8.77
N LEU A 66 42.63 -22.95 9.26
CA LEU A 66 43.40 -24.17 9.57
C LEU A 66 43.30 -25.18 8.43
N LEU A 67 44.45 -25.68 8.00
CA LEU A 67 44.60 -26.73 6.99
C LEU A 67 45.15 -28.00 7.65
N ARG A 68 44.40 -29.10 7.60
CA ARG A 68 44.87 -30.43 7.98
C ARG A 68 45.59 -31.09 6.83
N LEU A 69 46.75 -31.64 7.14
CA LEU A 69 47.66 -32.32 6.24
C LEU A 69 47.67 -33.81 6.59
N TYR A 70 47.67 -34.66 5.57
CA TYR A 70 47.88 -36.10 5.70
C TYR A 70 49.20 -36.46 5.04
N PHE A 71 50.09 -37.12 5.76
CA PHE A 71 51.41 -37.52 5.25
C PHE A 71 51.70 -38.99 5.58
N GLN A 72 52.54 -39.62 4.77
CA GLN A 72 52.98 -40.98 5.04
C GLN A 72 54.03 -40.94 6.17
N PRO A 73 53.80 -41.63 7.31
CA PRO A 73 54.80 -41.70 8.38
C PRO A 73 56.07 -42.38 7.85
N GLN A 74 57.22 -41.75 8.07
CA GLN A 74 58.51 -42.28 7.62
C GLN A 74 58.82 -43.57 8.41
N PRO A 75 59.27 -44.66 7.77
CA PRO A 75 59.70 -45.84 8.50
C PRO A 75 60.88 -45.46 9.40
N GLU A 76 60.84 -45.86 10.68
CA GLU A 76 61.93 -45.65 11.65
C GLU A 76 63.19 -46.39 11.17
N GLY A 77 63.98 -45.73 10.33
CA GLY A 77 65.27 -46.19 9.83
C GLY A 77 66.38 -45.60 10.66
N ASN A 78 67.22 -46.47 11.24
CA ASN A 78 68.39 -46.15 12.06
C ASN A 78 69.17 -44.94 11.53
N GLY A 79 69.50 -44.04 12.45
CA GLY A 79 70.05 -42.71 12.20
C GLY A 79 71.26 -42.68 11.26
N SER A 80 71.16 -41.85 10.23
CA SER A 80 72.31 -41.17 9.65
C SER A 80 72.13 -39.66 9.84
N ARG A 81 72.91 -39.11 10.77
CA ARG A 81 73.00 -37.66 11.04
C ARG A 81 73.60 -36.96 9.81
N GLY A 82 72.75 -36.46 8.92
CA GLY A 82 73.11 -35.37 8.00
C GLY A 82 73.27 -34.05 8.75
N PRO A 83 73.99 -33.05 8.20
CA PRO A 83 74.33 -31.82 8.90
C PRO A 83 73.07 -31.08 9.39
N ALA A 84 73.14 -30.62 10.64
CA ALA A 84 72.05 -29.98 11.37
C ALA A 84 71.66 -28.65 10.73
N GLY A 85 70.39 -28.50 10.36
CA GLY A 85 69.82 -27.21 9.95
C GLY A 85 68.47 -27.25 9.22
N GLU A 86 68.16 -28.29 8.44
CA GLU A 86 66.98 -28.26 7.52
C GLU A 86 66.20 -29.60 7.42
N GLN A 87 66.12 -30.37 8.52
CA GLN A 87 65.42 -31.68 8.53
C GLN A 87 63.95 -31.61 8.95
N GLU A 88 63.39 -30.42 9.24
CA GLU A 88 61.97 -30.29 9.59
C GLU A 88 61.08 -30.13 8.34
N PRO A 89 59.93 -30.82 8.28
CA PRO A 89 58.99 -30.67 7.18
C PRO A 89 58.39 -29.26 7.15
N ARG A 90 58.31 -28.65 5.96
CA ARG A 90 57.83 -27.27 5.77
C ARG A 90 56.86 -27.15 4.61
N LEU A 91 55.95 -26.18 4.72
CA LEU A 91 54.96 -25.84 3.69
C LEU A 91 55.14 -24.39 3.27
N VAL A 92 55.11 -24.16 1.95
CA VAL A 92 55.25 -22.83 1.36
C VAL A 92 54.28 -22.67 0.19
N PHE A 93 53.73 -21.47 0.02
CA PHE A 93 52.89 -21.13 -1.13
C PHE A 93 53.70 -20.41 -2.20
N ILE A 94 53.41 -20.68 -3.46
CA ILE A 94 53.97 -19.97 -4.61
C ILE A 94 52.83 -19.44 -5.48
N GLU A 95 52.99 -18.23 -6.04
CA GLU A 95 51.99 -17.64 -6.93
C GLU A 95 52.02 -18.32 -8.30
N GLU A 96 50.86 -18.79 -8.77
CA GLU A 96 50.71 -19.27 -10.13
C GLU A 96 50.47 -18.09 -11.06
N ALA A 97 51.36 -17.90 -12.03
CA ALA A 97 51.13 -16.95 -13.11
C ALA A 97 49.87 -17.37 -13.87
N ALA A 98 48.96 -16.41 -14.12
CA ALA A 98 47.79 -16.63 -14.96
C ALA A 98 48.21 -17.26 -16.29
N PRO A 99 47.40 -18.15 -16.90
CA PRO A 99 47.73 -18.75 -18.18
C PRO A 99 47.90 -17.64 -19.21
N ALA A 100 49.16 -17.30 -19.53
CA ALA A 100 49.49 -16.37 -20.58
C ALA A 100 49.03 -17.00 -21.90
N THR A 101 48.19 -16.28 -22.63
CA THR A 101 47.97 -16.53 -24.05
C THR A 101 49.33 -16.63 -24.74
N ALA A 102 49.50 -17.69 -25.53
CA ALA A 102 50.76 -18.08 -26.15
C ALA A 102 51.47 -16.88 -26.82
N GLY A 103 52.63 -16.51 -26.31
CA GLY A 103 53.51 -15.52 -26.94
C GLY A 103 54.40 -14.78 -25.95
N GLY A 104 55.66 -15.21 -25.80
CA GLY A 104 56.68 -14.42 -25.12
C GLY A 104 57.73 -15.26 -24.41
N GLY A 105 58.85 -15.51 -25.10
CA GLY A 105 59.98 -16.28 -24.60
C GLY A 105 60.65 -15.67 -23.37
N LYS A 106 60.49 -16.36 -22.24
CA LYS A 106 61.52 -16.60 -21.22
C LYS A 106 61.34 -18.05 -20.80
N THR A 107 62.42 -18.81 -20.68
CA THR A 107 62.41 -20.21 -20.19
C THR A 107 61.73 -20.25 -18.82
N ALA A 108 60.42 -20.49 -18.79
CA ALA A 108 59.65 -20.61 -17.58
C ALA A 108 60.11 -21.90 -16.89
N ARG A 109 60.96 -21.75 -15.86
CA ARG A 109 61.46 -22.84 -15.03
C ARG A 109 60.29 -23.68 -14.51
N GLY A 110 60.52 -24.99 -14.45
CA GLY A 110 59.51 -25.96 -14.04
C GLY A 110 59.00 -25.68 -12.62
N PRO A 111 57.76 -26.08 -12.28
CA PRO A 111 57.16 -25.81 -10.97
C PRO A 111 57.98 -26.36 -9.79
N ALA A 112 58.70 -27.47 -9.98
CA ALA A 112 59.59 -28.06 -8.97
C ALA A 112 60.84 -27.19 -8.67
N GLU A 113 61.36 -26.44 -9.66
CA GLU A 113 62.50 -25.53 -9.46
C GLU A 113 62.07 -24.28 -8.69
N ARG A 114 60.85 -23.79 -8.92
CA ARG A 114 60.29 -22.63 -8.19
C ARG A 114 60.08 -22.91 -6.70
N CYS A 115 59.77 -24.16 -6.32
CA CYS A 115 59.68 -24.52 -4.90
C CYS A 115 61.01 -24.35 -4.16
N ARG A 116 62.16 -24.49 -4.85
CA ARG A 116 63.50 -24.40 -4.25
C ARG A 116 63.99 -22.95 -4.08
N GLU A 117 63.48 -22.03 -4.87
CA GLU A 117 63.91 -20.63 -4.88
C GLU A 117 63.11 -19.80 -3.85
N ARG A 118 63.81 -19.23 -2.85
CA ARG A 118 63.17 -18.36 -1.84
C ARG A 118 62.53 -17.11 -2.44
N SER A 119 63.00 -16.65 -3.60
CA SER A 119 62.43 -15.50 -4.32
C SER A 119 61.06 -15.77 -4.95
N ALA A 120 60.69 -17.05 -5.13
CA ALA A 120 59.40 -17.44 -5.71
C ALA A 120 58.32 -17.69 -4.65
N TRP A 121 58.67 -17.62 -3.36
CA TRP A 121 57.74 -17.84 -2.26
C TRP A 121 56.81 -16.63 -2.09
N ALA A 122 55.51 -16.90 -1.96
CA ALA A 122 54.49 -15.87 -1.81
C ALA A 122 54.63 -15.15 -0.45
N SER A 123 54.71 -13.82 -0.48
CA SER A 123 54.64 -12.98 0.73
C SER A 123 53.21 -12.82 1.27
N ASP A 124 52.23 -13.05 0.40
CA ASP A 124 50.83 -12.71 0.64
C ASP A 124 50.08 -13.83 1.36
N VAL A 125 50.59 -15.07 1.28
CA VAL A 125 50.04 -16.25 1.94
C VAL A 125 51.15 -16.95 2.70
N GLU A 126 51.10 -16.88 4.03
CA GLU A 126 52.12 -17.47 4.90
C GLU A 126 51.55 -18.58 5.79
N VAL A 127 52.35 -19.62 6.04
CA VAL A 127 52.07 -20.64 7.04
C VAL A 127 52.64 -20.17 8.39
N VAL A 128 51.79 -20.04 9.40
CA VAL A 128 52.10 -19.46 10.69
C VAL A 128 52.56 -20.54 11.66
N GLY A 129 53.86 -20.55 11.99
CA GLY A 129 54.45 -21.41 13.02
C GLY A 129 54.76 -22.85 12.56
N PRO A 130 55.27 -23.71 13.47
CA PRO A 130 55.53 -25.11 13.16
C PRO A 130 54.24 -25.90 12.99
N LEU A 131 54.31 -26.98 12.20
CA LEU A 131 53.20 -27.92 11.99
C LEU A 131 52.77 -28.52 13.33
N ARG A 132 51.51 -28.31 13.72
CA ARG A 132 50.97 -28.84 14.98
C ARG A 132 50.59 -30.31 14.77
N SER A 133 50.88 -31.19 15.74
CA SER A 133 50.51 -32.61 15.63
C SER A 133 48.98 -32.75 15.58
N GLY A 134 48.48 -33.47 14.57
CA GLY A 134 47.05 -33.59 14.27
C GLY A 134 46.32 -34.67 15.09
N GLY A 135 46.91 -35.16 16.17
CA GLY A 135 46.36 -36.18 17.07
C GLY A 135 46.49 -37.64 16.59
N ALA A 136 46.80 -37.89 15.32
CA ALA A 136 46.99 -39.24 14.76
C ALA A 136 48.36 -39.36 14.06
N ALA A 137 48.94 -40.56 14.06
CA ALA A 137 50.16 -40.85 13.31
C ALA A 137 49.91 -40.60 11.81
N GLY A 138 50.63 -39.64 11.22
CA GLY A 138 50.44 -39.23 9.81
C GLY A 138 49.51 -38.03 9.58
N SER A 139 49.11 -37.27 10.61
CA SER A 139 48.36 -36.02 10.44
C SER A 139 48.98 -34.80 11.15
N ALA A 140 48.92 -33.63 10.51
CA ALA A 140 49.36 -32.35 11.07
C ALA A 140 48.38 -31.22 10.73
N LEU A 141 48.40 -30.15 11.51
CA LEU A 141 47.62 -28.93 11.30
C LEU A 141 48.56 -27.76 11.01
N ALA A 142 48.29 -27.05 9.92
CA ALA A 142 48.96 -25.82 9.51
C ALA A 142 47.98 -24.64 9.61
N GLU A 143 48.39 -23.57 10.27
CA GLU A 143 47.65 -22.31 10.27
C GLU A 143 48.09 -21.46 9.08
N VAL A 144 47.18 -21.14 8.17
CA VAL A 144 47.47 -20.33 6.97
C VAL A 144 46.89 -18.93 7.18
N ARG A 145 47.71 -17.91 6.91
CA ARG A 145 47.33 -16.50 6.99
C ARG A 145 47.48 -15.84 5.62
N VAL A 146 46.38 -15.28 5.14
CA VAL A 146 46.36 -14.41 3.96
C VAL A 146 46.53 -12.97 4.44
N ARG A 147 47.62 -12.32 4.03
CA ARG A 147 47.90 -10.91 4.38
C ARG A 147 46.99 -9.98 3.57
N GLU A 148 46.70 -8.82 4.16
CA GLU A 148 46.03 -7.74 3.44
C GLU A 148 47.03 -7.05 2.50
N PRO A 149 46.63 -6.67 1.28
CA PRO A 149 47.53 -6.04 0.33
C PRO A 149 48.03 -4.69 0.85
N ARG A 150 49.30 -4.36 0.56
CA ARG A 150 49.85 -3.03 0.89
C ARG A 150 49.10 -1.97 0.08
N LYS A 151 48.95 -0.77 0.66
CA LYS A 151 48.27 0.39 0.05
C LYS A 151 48.98 0.77 -1.28
N GLY A 152 48.54 0.18 -2.39
CA GLY A 152 49.16 0.29 -3.72
C GLY A 152 49.03 -0.96 -4.59
N GLU A 153 48.98 -2.17 -4.01
CA GLU A 153 48.89 -3.44 -4.75
C GLU A 153 47.46 -3.93 -5.00
N ALA A 154 46.48 -3.35 -4.30
CA ALA A 154 45.06 -3.67 -4.45
C ALA A 154 44.53 -3.37 -5.88
N ALA A 155 45.18 -2.47 -6.62
CA ALA A 155 44.77 -2.06 -7.96
C ALA A 155 45.20 -3.03 -9.08
N ALA A 156 46.11 -3.97 -8.82
CA ALA A 156 46.67 -4.88 -9.81
C ALA A 156 46.02 -6.29 -9.83
N ALA A 157 44.97 -6.52 -9.02
CA ALA A 157 44.33 -7.83 -8.93
C ALA A 157 43.44 -8.10 -10.15
N ALA A 158 43.71 -9.18 -10.88
CA ALA A 158 42.87 -9.67 -11.97
C ALA A 158 41.44 -9.98 -11.48
N PRO A 159 40.40 -9.86 -12.33
CA PRO A 159 38.99 -10.07 -11.95
C PRO A 159 38.68 -11.46 -11.39
N GLY A 160 39.59 -12.43 -11.54
CA GLY A 160 39.49 -13.79 -11.00
C GLY A 160 40.20 -14.04 -9.66
N GLY A 161 40.83 -13.03 -9.05
CA GLY A 161 41.68 -13.19 -7.86
C GLY A 161 43.07 -13.79 -8.17
N ARG A 162 44.00 -13.74 -7.21
CA ARG A 162 45.35 -14.33 -7.34
C ARG A 162 45.31 -15.82 -6.98
N LEU A 163 46.02 -16.65 -7.75
CA LEU A 163 46.08 -18.11 -7.56
C LEU A 163 47.42 -18.50 -6.94
N PHE A 164 47.39 -19.37 -5.94
CA PHE A 164 48.56 -19.88 -5.25
C PHE A 164 48.54 -21.41 -5.24
N SER A 165 49.70 -22.03 -5.51
CA SER A 165 49.92 -23.48 -5.38
C SER A 165 50.82 -23.80 -4.18
N LEU A 166 50.82 -25.06 -3.74
CA LEU A 166 51.49 -25.49 -2.52
C LEU A 166 52.77 -26.28 -2.81
N CYS A 167 53.88 -25.89 -2.18
CA CYS A 167 55.13 -26.64 -2.13
C CYS A 167 55.32 -27.26 -0.74
N ALA A 168 55.66 -28.54 -0.68
CA ALA A 168 55.94 -29.26 0.55
C ALA A 168 57.39 -29.78 0.56
N TRP A 169 58.09 -29.61 1.68
CA TRP A 169 59.43 -30.14 1.95
C TRP A 169 59.34 -31.30 2.92
N ASP A 170 59.86 -32.47 2.54
CA ASP A 170 59.82 -33.71 3.33
C ASP A 170 61.12 -33.96 4.14
N GLY A 171 62.06 -33.01 4.13
CA GLY A 171 63.39 -33.15 4.73
C GLY A 171 64.49 -33.59 3.74
N ARG A 172 64.14 -33.99 2.52
CA ARG A 172 65.09 -34.45 1.47
C ARG A 172 64.83 -33.84 0.10
N ALA A 173 63.58 -33.61 -0.28
CA ALA A 173 63.17 -33.09 -1.58
C ALA A 173 61.94 -32.17 -1.48
N TRP A 174 61.81 -31.26 -2.45
CA TRP A 174 60.62 -30.44 -2.63
C TRP A 174 59.61 -31.15 -3.54
N ALA A 175 58.37 -31.25 -3.07
CA ALA A 175 57.23 -31.73 -3.85
C ALA A 175 56.27 -30.56 -4.15
N HIS A 176 56.02 -30.30 -5.44
CA HIS A 176 55.04 -29.31 -5.90
C HIS A 176 53.66 -29.96 -6.04
N HIS A 177 52.63 -29.30 -5.50
CA HIS A 177 51.24 -29.69 -5.59
C HIS A 177 50.46 -28.55 -6.26
N GLY A 178 50.27 -28.62 -7.58
CA GLY A 178 49.49 -27.66 -8.39
C GLY A 178 48.68 -28.34 -9.49
N ALA A 179 48.24 -27.58 -10.51
CA ALA A 179 47.12 -27.84 -11.46
C ALA A 179 46.92 -29.26 -12.09
N ALA A 180 47.84 -30.21 -11.92
CA ALA A 180 47.66 -31.62 -12.26
C ALA A 180 47.29 -32.46 -11.01
N GLY A 181 46.16 -32.15 -10.36
CA GLY A 181 45.60 -32.93 -9.24
C GLY A 181 45.99 -32.48 -7.83
N GLY A 182 46.64 -31.31 -7.69
CA GLY A 182 47.06 -30.72 -6.41
C GLY A 182 46.11 -29.67 -5.82
N PHE A 183 46.54 -29.03 -4.73
CA PHE A 183 45.80 -27.99 -4.01
C PHE A 183 46.03 -26.59 -4.60
N LEU A 184 44.94 -25.87 -4.85
CA LEU A 184 44.95 -24.48 -5.33
C LEU A 184 44.23 -23.57 -4.34
N LEU A 185 44.84 -22.43 -4.02
CA LEU A 185 44.27 -21.37 -3.19
C LEU A 185 44.02 -20.12 -4.04
N ARG A 186 42.77 -19.69 -4.13
CA ARG A 186 42.35 -18.46 -4.82
C ARG A 186 42.07 -17.37 -3.80
N VAL A 187 42.86 -16.30 -3.83
CA VAL A 187 42.65 -15.12 -2.98
C VAL A 187 41.80 -14.09 -3.72
N ARG A 188 40.63 -13.73 -3.16
CA ARG A 188 39.76 -12.68 -3.71
C ARG A 188 39.91 -11.38 -2.90
N PRO A 189 39.89 -10.20 -3.57
CA PRO A 189 39.90 -8.92 -2.88
C PRO A 189 38.66 -8.77 -2.01
N ALA A 190 38.80 -8.09 -0.88
CA ALA A 190 37.64 -7.73 -0.05
C ALA A 190 36.74 -6.79 -0.86
N SER A 191 35.54 -7.25 -1.27
CA SER A 191 34.61 -6.42 -2.02
C SER A 191 34.26 -5.18 -1.18
N PRO A 192 34.47 -3.94 -1.68
CA PRO A 192 33.95 -2.77 -0.99
C PRO A 192 32.43 -2.90 -0.94
N ALA A 193 31.87 -2.87 0.27
CA ALA A 193 30.43 -2.86 0.44
C ALA A 193 29.83 -1.72 -0.38
N LEU A 194 28.74 -2.02 -1.09
CA LEU A 194 27.97 -1.12 -1.98
C LEU A 194 27.59 0.25 -1.36
N GLY A 195 27.79 0.45 -0.05
CA GLY A 195 27.57 1.72 0.65
C GLY A 195 28.67 2.78 0.50
N ALA A 196 29.83 2.48 -0.11
CA ALA A 196 30.94 3.44 -0.21
C ALA A 196 30.73 4.58 -1.23
N TRP A 197 29.71 4.50 -2.09
CA TRP A 197 29.44 5.51 -3.13
C TRP A 197 28.51 6.66 -2.70
N LEU A 198 27.98 6.63 -1.48
CA LEU A 198 27.05 7.65 -0.97
C LEU A 198 27.72 8.53 0.10
N LEU A 199 28.30 9.65 -0.35
CA LEU A 199 28.96 10.72 0.42
C LEU A 199 30.06 10.29 1.43
N PRO A 200 31.24 10.93 1.44
CA PRO A 200 32.22 10.71 2.50
C PRO A 200 31.60 11.15 3.83
N LEU A 201 31.29 10.18 4.71
CA LEU A 201 30.70 10.47 6.01
C LEU A 201 31.67 11.30 6.84
N PRO A 202 31.20 12.38 7.50
CA PRO A 202 32.05 13.16 8.38
C PRO A 202 32.56 12.28 9.54
N GLU A 203 33.82 12.47 9.91
CA GLU A 203 34.44 11.71 11.02
C GLU A 203 33.84 12.09 12.39
N ALA A 204 33.26 13.28 12.50
CA ALA A 204 32.66 13.76 13.74
C ALA A 204 31.25 13.19 13.96
N GLY A 205 31.02 12.55 15.12
CA GLY A 205 29.75 11.91 15.47
C GLY A 205 28.54 12.87 15.52
N TRP A 206 28.74 14.13 15.89
CA TRP A 206 27.66 15.13 15.94
C TRP A 206 27.14 15.52 14.54
N LEU A 207 28.02 15.53 13.52
CA LEU A 207 27.60 15.75 12.12
C LEU A 207 26.75 14.59 11.60
N ARG A 208 27.07 13.36 12.03
CA ARG A 208 26.25 12.17 11.69
C ARG A 208 24.87 12.24 12.31
N ALA A 209 24.78 12.66 13.57
CA ALA A 209 23.51 12.89 14.25
C ALA A 209 22.69 14.01 13.58
N LEU A 210 23.34 15.11 13.19
CA LEU A 210 22.70 16.21 12.47
C LEU A 210 22.13 15.76 11.11
N GLY A 211 22.89 14.97 10.35
CA GLY A 211 22.42 14.41 9.09
C GLY A 211 21.20 13.50 9.25
N ALA A 212 21.20 12.65 10.29
CA ALA A 212 20.06 11.80 10.62
C ALA A 212 18.82 12.63 11.01
N LEU A 213 19.00 13.68 11.82
CA LEU A 213 17.92 14.59 12.21
C LEU A 213 17.33 15.33 11.01
N LEU A 214 18.17 15.80 10.08
CA LEU A 214 17.74 16.46 8.86
C LEU A 214 16.91 15.52 7.97
N LEU A 215 17.38 14.29 7.77
CA LEU A 215 16.67 13.27 6.99
C LEU A 215 15.33 12.88 7.65
N LEU A 216 15.30 12.78 8.98
CA LEU A 216 14.07 12.57 9.73
C LEU A 216 13.10 13.74 9.58
N GLY A 217 13.59 14.98 9.63
CA GLY A 217 12.79 16.19 9.39
C GLY A 217 12.22 16.22 7.97
N LEU A 218 12.99 15.79 6.96
CA LEU A 218 12.53 15.67 5.59
C LEU A 218 11.42 14.61 5.45
N SER A 219 11.56 13.45 6.12
CA SER A 219 10.50 12.44 6.19
C SER A 219 9.23 13.01 6.83
N ALA A 220 9.36 13.69 7.96
CA ALA A 220 8.23 14.30 8.68
C ALA A 220 7.52 15.36 7.81
N LEU A 221 8.27 16.12 7.02
CA LEU A 221 7.74 17.10 6.07
C LEU A 221 6.88 16.43 4.99
N PHE A 222 7.39 15.39 4.31
CA PHE A 222 6.61 14.69 3.28
C PHE A 222 5.33 14.05 3.85
N SER A 223 5.42 13.42 5.02
CA SER A 223 4.27 12.85 5.73
C SER A 223 3.24 13.92 6.12
N GLY A 224 3.70 15.05 6.66
CA GLY A 224 2.84 16.17 7.02
C GLY A 224 2.16 16.83 5.82
N LEU A 225 2.87 17.01 4.71
CA LEU A 225 2.29 17.50 3.45
C LEU A 225 1.25 16.54 2.89
N ARG A 226 1.53 15.24 2.90
CA ARG A 226 0.59 14.19 2.48
C ARG A 226 -0.69 14.27 3.28
N LEU A 227 -0.57 14.32 4.61
CA LEU A 227 -1.72 14.38 5.50
C LEU A 227 -2.48 15.69 5.33
N SER A 228 -1.82 16.85 5.34
CA SER A 228 -2.50 18.15 5.27
C SER A 228 -3.19 18.43 3.92
N LEU A 229 -2.62 17.98 2.80
CA LEU A 229 -3.18 18.22 1.46
C LEU A 229 -4.26 17.21 1.05
N LEU A 230 -4.21 16.00 1.63
CA LEU A 230 -5.10 14.89 1.29
C LEU A 230 -6.07 14.52 2.42
N SER A 231 -6.00 15.15 3.59
CA SER A 231 -6.89 14.84 4.72
C SER A 231 -8.36 15.17 4.45
N LEU A 232 -8.62 16.25 3.72
CA LEU A 232 -9.98 16.71 3.43
C LEU A 232 -10.47 16.11 2.12
N ASP A 233 -11.73 15.70 2.04
CA ASP A 233 -12.29 15.23 0.78
C ASP A 233 -12.57 16.37 -0.20
N PRO A 234 -12.66 16.11 -1.52
CA PRO A 234 -12.97 17.14 -2.51
C PRO A 234 -14.33 17.82 -2.27
N LEU A 235 -15.27 17.10 -1.65
CA LEU A 235 -16.58 17.62 -1.25
C LEU A 235 -16.47 18.54 -0.04
N GLU A 236 -15.78 18.12 1.01
CA GLU A 236 -15.54 18.94 2.22
C GLU A 236 -14.79 20.24 1.87
N LEU A 237 -13.78 20.16 1.00
CA LEU A 237 -13.09 21.34 0.46
C LEU A 237 -14.05 22.29 -0.28
N ARG A 238 -15.03 21.75 -1.01
CA ARG A 238 -16.03 22.56 -1.72
C ARG A 238 -17.03 23.19 -0.76
N VAL A 239 -17.41 22.49 0.31
CA VAL A 239 -18.24 23.03 1.39
C VAL A 239 -17.49 24.16 2.08
N LEU A 240 -16.27 23.94 2.57
CA LEU A 240 -15.44 24.97 3.22
C LEU A 240 -15.20 26.20 2.34
N ARG A 241 -15.08 26.02 1.02
CA ARG A 241 -14.97 27.11 0.05
C ARG A 241 -16.23 27.98 -0.03
N ASN A 242 -17.40 27.40 0.18
CA ASN A 242 -18.68 28.09 0.05
C ASN A 242 -19.21 28.60 1.40
N SER A 243 -19.08 27.83 2.48
CA SER A 243 -19.64 28.11 3.80
C SER A 243 -18.62 28.52 4.86
N GLY A 244 -17.32 28.25 4.67
CA GLY A 244 -16.27 28.54 5.67
C GLY A 244 -16.02 30.04 5.91
N SER A 245 -15.13 30.37 6.84
CA SER A 245 -14.69 31.75 7.09
C SER A 245 -13.91 32.33 5.90
N ALA A 246 -13.79 33.65 5.79
CA ALA A 246 -13.10 34.30 4.67
C ALA A 246 -11.65 33.78 4.47
N ALA A 247 -10.94 33.50 5.57
CA ALA A 247 -9.61 32.92 5.53
C ALA A 247 -9.62 31.46 5.03
N GLU A 248 -10.54 30.63 5.53
CA GLU A 248 -10.68 29.22 5.11
C GLU A 248 -11.09 29.09 3.64
N ARG A 249 -11.96 29.98 3.15
CA ARG A 249 -12.36 30.00 1.74
C ARG A 249 -11.17 30.20 0.82
N GLU A 250 -10.29 31.15 1.14
CA GLU A 250 -9.09 31.42 0.37
C GLU A 250 -8.09 30.26 0.45
N GLN A 251 -7.90 29.67 1.63
CA GLN A 251 -7.04 28.50 1.82
C GLN A 251 -7.55 27.29 1.02
N ALA A 252 -8.85 27.00 1.09
CA ALA A 252 -9.50 25.91 0.35
C ALA A 252 -9.40 26.11 -1.17
N ARG A 253 -9.56 27.34 -1.68
CA ARG A 253 -9.37 27.65 -3.11
C ARG A 253 -7.96 27.32 -3.58
N ARG A 254 -6.94 27.72 -2.82
CA ARG A 254 -5.54 27.49 -3.20
C ARG A 254 -5.16 26.02 -3.17
N VAL A 255 -5.63 25.26 -2.17
CA VAL A 255 -5.41 23.82 -2.06
C VAL A 255 -6.14 23.07 -3.19
N GLN A 256 -7.39 23.45 -3.48
CA GLN A 256 -8.18 22.87 -4.57
C GLN A 256 -7.51 23.09 -5.94
N ALA A 257 -6.89 24.24 -6.17
CA ALA A 257 -6.18 24.51 -7.43
C ALA A 257 -5.00 23.55 -7.67
N VAL A 258 -4.30 23.11 -6.62
CA VAL A 258 -3.19 22.16 -6.74
C VAL A 258 -3.70 20.72 -6.91
N ARG A 259 -4.84 20.37 -6.30
CA ARG A 259 -5.41 19.02 -6.33
C ARG A 259 -6.29 18.74 -7.55
N GLY A 260 -6.98 19.75 -8.08
CA GLY A 260 -8.02 19.61 -9.10
C GLY A 260 -7.55 19.13 -10.48
N GLY A 261 -6.26 19.23 -10.80
CA GLY A 261 -5.70 18.77 -12.09
C GLY A 261 -4.77 17.55 -11.99
N GLY A 262 -4.48 17.04 -10.79
CA GLY A 262 -3.42 16.04 -10.61
C GLY A 262 -3.35 15.43 -9.21
N GLY A 263 -4.48 15.10 -8.58
CA GLY A 263 -4.51 14.48 -7.24
C GLY A 263 -3.64 13.23 -7.14
N THR A 264 -3.70 12.33 -8.14
CA THR A 264 -2.86 11.12 -8.22
C THR A 264 -1.38 11.48 -8.35
N TYR A 265 -1.05 12.49 -9.16
CA TYR A 265 0.31 12.99 -9.33
C TYR A 265 0.89 13.57 -8.04
N LEU A 266 0.11 14.36 -7.31
CA LEU A 266 0.47 14.89 -6.00
C LEU A 266 0.70 13.75 -5.00
N LEU A 267 -0.20 12.77 -4.95
CA LEU A 267 -0.08 11.59 -4.09
C LEU A 267 1.21 10.81 -4.38
N CYS A 268 1.47 10.47 -5.65
CA CYS A 268 2.69 9.77 -6.06
C CYS A 268 3.95 10.53 -5.67
N THR A 269 3.97 11.85 -5.86
CA THR A 269 5.12 12.71 -5.51
C THR A 269 5.42 12.65 -4.02
N LEU A 270 4.40 12.81 -3.17
CA LEU A 270 4.59 12.84 -1.72
C LEU A 270 4.95 11.46 -1.17
N LEU A 271 4.35 10.38 -1.70
CA LEU A 271 4.69 9.01 -1.33
C LEU A 271 6.12 8.63 -1.74
N LEU A 272 6.54 9.00 -2.96
CA LEU A 272 7.91 8.76 -3.41
C LEU A 272 8.92 9.53 -2.56
N GLY A 273 8.64 10.81 -2.26
CA GLY A 273 9.48 11.63 -1.39
C GLY A 273 9.62 11.05 0.03
N GLN A 274 8.51 10.58 0.60
CA GLN A 274 8.51 9.91 1.91
C GLN A 274 9.33 8.61 1.88
N ALA A 275 9.10 7.75 0.88
CA ALA A 275 9.83 6.49 0.74
C ALA A 275 11.34 6.73 0.54
N GLY A 276 11.70 7.72 -0.29
CA GLY A 276 13.08 8.11 -0.52
C GLY A 276 13.77 8.64 0.74
N ALA A 277 13.11 9.51 1.51
CA ALA A 277 13.64 10.02 2.77
C ALA A 277 13.86 8.90 3.80
N ASN A 278 12.93 7.96 3.90
CA ASN A 278 13.03 6.80 4.79
C ASN A 278 14.19 5.87 4.39
N ALA A 279 14.34 5.58 3.10
CA ALA A 279 15.44 4.76 2.59
C ALA A 279 16.80 5.43 2.81
N ALA A 280 16.89 6.75 2.59
CA ALA A 280 18.09 7.52 2.84
C ALA A 280 18.46 7.55 4.33
N LEU A 281 17.47 7.73 5.23
CA LEU A 281 17.69 7.67 6.67
C LEU A 281 18.16 6.29 7.13
N ALA A 282 17.56 5.21 6.62
CA ALA A 282 17.96 3.84 6.93
C ALA A 282 19.42 3.57 6.50
N GLY A 283 19.77 3.94 5.26
CA GLY A 283 21.14 3.85 4.75
C GLY A 283 22.13 4.66 5.59
N TRP A 284 21.77 5.89 5.94
CA TRP A 284 22.59 6.77 6.77
C TRP A 284 22.85 6.21 8.16
N LEU A 285 21.83 5.66 8.82
CA LEU A 285 21.95 5.05 10.15
C LEU A 285 22.79 3.76 10.11
N CYS A 286 22.60 2.93 9.10
CA CYS A 286 23.41 1.72 8.89
C CYS A 286 24.90 2.07 8.69
N ALA A 287 25.20 3.14 7.96
CA ALA A 287 26.58 3.55 7.73
C ALA A 287 27.19 4.34 8.93
N SER A 288 26.36 5.03 9.71
CA SER A 288 26.81 5.84 10.86
C SER A 288 27.04 5.04 12.14
N LEU A 289 26.31 3.94 12.34
CA LEU A 289 26.38 3.13 13.55
C LEU A 289 27.49 2.06 13.47
N PRO A 290 28.27 1.84 14.54
CA PRO A 290 29.39 0.89 14.56
C PRO A 290 29.04 -0.58 14.28
N GLY A 291 27.74 -0.94 14.21
CA GLY A 291 27.26 -2.29 13.94
C GLY A 291 26.58 -2.48 12.56
N GLY A 292 26.43 -1.42 11.76
CA GLY A 292 25.75 -1.50 10.45
C GLY A 292 26.70 -1.55 9.24
N GLY A 293 27.98 -1.21 9.44
CA GLY A 293 29.05 -1.53 8.50
C GLY A 293 29.45 -3.00 8.64
N ALA A 294 29.52 -3.73 7.53
CA ALA A 294 29.88 -5.14 7.51
C ALA A 294 31.16 -5.42 8.32
N ALA A 295 31.01 -6.06 9.48
CA ALA A 295 32.01 -6.90 10.15
C ALA A 295 33.44 -6.33 10.26
N ALA A 296 33.61 -5.02 10.46
CA ALA A 296 34.91 -4.43 10.74
C ALA A 296 35.20 -4.47 12.24
N ALA A 297 36.17 -5.31 12.60
CA ALA A 297 36.99 -5.25 13.80
C ALA A 297 36.30 -5.46 15.17
N GLY A 298 36.39 -6.69 15.69
CA GLY A 298 36.84 -6.95 17.08
C GLY A 298 36.08 -6.38 18.29
N GLY A 299 34.96 -5.67 18.11
CA GLY A 299 34.15 -5.12 19.19
C GLY A 299 33.04 -6.07 19.67
N PRO A 300 32.52 -5.89 20.91
CA PRO A 300 31.51 -6.77 21.49
C PRO A 300 30.25 -6.82 20.62
N ARG A 301 29.89 -8.04 20.16
CA ARG A 301 28.67 -8.45 19.44
C ARG A 301 27.56 -7.37 19.37
N GLY A 302 27.72 -6.41 18.46
CA GLY A 302 26.65 -5.48 18.11
C GLY A 302 25.56 -6.25 17.36
N ALA A 303 24.31 -6.13 17.82
CA ALA A 303 23.17 -6.74 17.15
C ALA A 303 22.99 -6.13 15.75
N PRO A 304 23.08 -6.90 14.65
CA PRO A 304 22.98 -6.36 13.29
C PRO A 304 21.61 -5.75 12.96
N TRP A 305 20.59 -6.05 13.77
CA TRP A 305 19.23 -5.52 13.63
C TRP A 305 19.00 -4.16 14.34
N LEU A 306 19.96 -3.70 15.16
CA LEU A 306 19.80 -2.49 15.97
C LEU A 306 19.64 -1.19 15.15
N PRO A 307 20.41 -0.96 14.06
CA PRO A 307 20.21 0.22 13.21
C PRO A 307 18.84 0.24 12.53
N VAL A 308 18.35 -0.93 12.09
CA VAL A 308 17.06 -1.08 11.44
C VAL A 308 15.93 -0.78 12.41
N LEU A 309 16.01 -1.33 13.63
CA LEU A 309 15.02 -1.07 14.68
C LEU A 309 15.00 0.41 15.08
N LEU A 310 16.17 1.03 15.23
CA LEU A 310 16.29 2.45 15.55
C LEU A 310 15.69 3.33 14.44
N CYS A 311 15.97 3.01 13.18
CA CYS A 311 15.40 3.72 12.04
C CYS A 311 13.88 3.59 12.00
N ALA A 312 13.35 2.38 12.20
CA ALA A 312 11.92 2.14 12.22
C ALA A 312 11.22 2.93 13.33
N ALA A 313 11.78 2.92 14.55
CA ALA A 313 11.26 3.69 15.68
C ALA A 313 11.32 5.20 15.43
N ALA A 314 12.42 5.70 14.87
CA ALA A 314 12.58 7.12 14.56
C ALA A 314 11.59 7.59 13.49
N VAL A 315 11.45 6.86 12.39
CA VAL A 315 10.48 7.18 11.33
C VAL A 315 9.05 7.10 11.86
N PHE A 316 8.70 6.07 12.64
CA PHE A 316 7.36 5.94 13.19
C PHE A 316 7.00 7.10 14.12
N LEU A 317 7.83 7.36 15.14
CA LEU A 317 7.55 8.40 16.13
C LEU A 317 7.71 9.80 15.53
N GLY A 318 8.86 10.06 14.89
CA GLY A 318 9.23 11.39 14.41
C GLY A 318 8.67 11.73 13.03
N GLY A 319 8.64 10.75 12.13
CA GLY A 319 8.23 10.93 10.74
C GLY A 319 6.73 10.74 10.48
N GLU A 320 6.00 10.04 11.33
CA GLU A 320 4.57 9.77 11.12
C GLU A 320 3.67 10.27 12.26
N VAL A 321 3.93 9.86 13.51
CA VAL A 321 3.05 10.19 14.64
C VAL A 321 3.04 11.68 14.95
N LEU A 322 4.22 12.31 15.04
CA LEU A 322 4.31 13.76 15.27
C LEU A 322 3.60 14.58 14.20
N PRO A 323 3.91 14.44 12.89
CA PRO A 323 3.23 15.23 11.86
C PRO A 323 1.72 14.95 11.79
N TYR A 324 1.27 13.72 12.07
CA TYR A 324 -0.15 13.40 12.15
C TYR A 324 -0.87 14.18 13.25
N SER A 325 -0.27 14.27 14.44
CA SER A 325 -0.87 15.01 15.56
C SER A 325 -1.07 16.51 15.25
N VAL A 326 -0.15 17.10 14.49
CA VAL A 326 -0.18 18.53 14.13
C VAL A 326 -1.10 18.79 12.94
N CYS A 327 -1.00 17.96 11.89
CA CYS A 327 -1.76 18.13 10.65
C CYS A 327 -3.24 17.76 10.81
N SER A 328 -3.60 16.91 11.76
CA SER A 328 -5.02 16.62 12.05
C SER A 328 -5.77 17.84 12.59
N ARG A 329 -5.09 18.73 13.32
CA ARG A 329 -5.70 19.94 13.90
C ARG A 329 -5.64 21.17 12.98
N HIS A 330 -4.52 21.35 12.27
CA HIS A 330 -4.25 22.56 11.47
C HIS A 330 -3.99 22.26 9.99
N GLY A 331 -4.54 21.16 9.47
CA GLY A 331 -4.28 20.64 8.12
C GLY A 331 -4.49 21.69 7.03
N LEU A 332 -5.64 22.36 7.00
CA LEU A 332 -5.96 23.36 5.97
C LEU A 332 -4.99 24.56 5.97
N ALA A 333 -4.65 25.05 7.16
CA ALA A 333 -3.72 26.16 7.32
C ALA A 333 -2.30 25.77 6.86
N ILE A 334 -1.82 24.59 7.27
CA ILE A 334 -0.50 24.06 6.88
C ILE A 334 -0.43 23.81 5.37
N ALA A 335 -1.47 23.17 4.81
CA ALA A 335 -1.59 22.90 3.38
C ALA A 335 -1.49 24.17 2.54
N SER A 336 -2.22 25.22 2.92
CA SER A 336 -2.25 26.50 2.21
C SER A 336 -0.91 27.25 2.20
N ARG A 337 -0.14 27.18 3.30
CA ARG A 337 1.17 27.84 3.43
C ARG A 337 2.26 27.09 2.69
N THR A 338 2.16 25.77 2.61
CA THR A 338 3.17 24.90 2.02
C THR A 338 3.00 24.68 0.52
N LEU A 339 2.01 25.30 -0.13
CA LEU A 339 1.74 25.11 -1.56
C LEU A 339 2.91 25.43 -2.49
N CYS A 340 3.70 26.46 -2.16
CA CYS A 340 4.88 26.81 -2.95
C CYS A 340 5.91 25.66 -2.93
N LEU A 341 6.20 25.14 -1.74
CA LEU A 341 7.09 24.01 -1.53
C LEU A 341 6.56 22.76 -2.25
N THR A 342 5.26 22.46 -2.11
CA THR A 342 4.63 21.31 -2.78
C THR A 342 4.76 21.39 -4.30
N ARG A 343 4.57 22.58 -4.89
CA ARG A 343 4.77 22.79 -6.34
C ARG A 343 6.20 22.55 -6.76
N LEU A 344 7.17 22.98 -5.96
CA LEU A 344 8.59 22.74 -6.22
C LEU A 344 8.93 21.24 -6.14
N LEU A 345 8.40 20.53 -5.14
CA LEU A 345 8.58 19.09 -5.00
C LEU A 345 7.96 18.30 -6.16
N MET A 346 6.76 18.70 -6.59
CA MET A 346 6.14 18.17 -7.79
C MET A 346 7.02 18.43 -9.01
N LEU A 347 7.49 19.65 -9.23
CA LEU A 347 8.37 19.96 -10.37
C LEU A 347 9.64 19.10 -10.36
N ALA A 348 10.26 18.90 -9.19
CA ALA A 348 11.46 18.08 -9.05
C ALA A 348 11.20 16.59 -9.35
N ALA A 349 10.05 16.06 -8.91
CA ALA A 349 9.67 14.67 -9.11
C ALA A 349 8.96 14.40 -10.46
N PHE A 350 8.73 15.45 -11.26
CA PHE A 350 8.03 15.40 -12.54
C PHE A 350 8.45 14.26 -13.48
N PRO A 351 9.75 14.03 -13.80
CA PRO A 351 10.13 13.05 -14.81
C PRO A 351 9.77 11.61 -14.44
N LEU A 352 9.69 11.29 -13.13
CA LEU A 352 9.40 9.95 -12.64
C LEU A 352 7.94 9.79 -12.23
N CYS A 353 7.38 10.76 -11.51
CA CYS A 353 6.04 10.66 -10.96
C CYS A 353 4.94 10.91 -11.98
N TYR A 354 5.16 11.74 -13.01
CA TYR A 354 4.17 12.04 -14.04
C TYR A 354 3.76 10.82 -14.90
N PRO A 355 4.70 10.02 -15.47
CA PRO A 355 4.31 8.82 -16.21
C PRO A 355 3.68 7.77 -15.29
N LEU A 356 4.16 7.64 -14.05
CA LEU A 356 3.60 6.73 -13.06
C LEU A 356 2.16 7.10 -12.72
N SER A 357 1.87 8.39 -12.47
CA SER A 357 0.50 8.83 -12.17
C SER A 357 -0.44 8.66 -13.36
N ARG A 358 0.03 8.92 -14.59
CA ARG A 358 -0.74 8.67 -15.82
C ARG A 358 -1.06 7.19 -16.02
N LEU A 359 -0.11 6.30 -15.69
CA LEU A 359 -0.31 4.87 -15.74
C LEU A 359 -1.34 4.41 -14.69
N LEU A 360 -1.25 4.94 -13.47
CA LEU A 360 -2.23 4.67 -12.40
C LEU A 360 -3.61 5.18 -12.79
N ASP A 361 -3.75 6.40 -13.30
CA ASP A 361 -5.05 6.95 -13.73
C ASP A 361 -5.65 6.16 -14.91
N TRP A 362 -4.80 5.60 -15.79
CA TRP A 362 -5.23 4.71 -16.86
C TRP A 362 -5.65 3.32 -16.35
N ALA A 363 -4.92 2.76 -15.37
CA ALA A 363 -5.22 1.46 -14.78
C ALA A 363 -6.42 1.48 -13.83
N LEU A 364 -6.59 2.56 -13.06
CA LEU A 364 -7.72 2.81 -12.16
C LEU A 364 -8.88 3.55 -12.86
N ARG A 365 -8.99 3.43 -14.19
CA ARG A 365 -10.06 4.04 -14.99
C ARG A 365 -11.43 3.83 -14.31
N GLN A 366 -12.01 4.93 -13.82
CA GLN A 366 -13.39 5.10 -13.35
C GLN A 366 -13.82 4.38 -12.06
N GLU A 367 -13.65 4.98 -10.87
CA GLU A 367 -14.60 4.72 -9.76
C GLU A 367 -14.96 5.93 -8.86
N LEU A 368 -14.31 7.10 -9.00
CA LEU A 368 -14.63 8.24 -8.12
C LEU A 368 -15.40 9.38 -8.79
N SER A 369 -15.74 9.25 -10.06
CA SER A 369 -16.54 10.25 -10.75
C SER A 369 -18.00 9.78 -10.89
N VAL A 370 -18.87 10.38 -10.08
CA VAL A 370 -20.30 10.64 -10.34
C VAL A 370 -21.31 9.59 -9.86
N PHE A 371 -20.99 8.31 -9.76
CA PHE A 371 -21.97 7.34 -9.23
C PHE A 371 -22.07 7.46 -7.70
N SER A 372 -23.28 7.69 -7.21
CA SER A 372 -23.65 7.87 -5.79
C SER A 372 -23.27 9.20 -5.14
N THR A 373 -23.30 10.34 -5.85
CA THR A 373 -23.29 11.65 -5.15
C THR A 373 -24.55 11.80 -4.28
N ARG A 374 -25.70 11.24 -4.68
CA ARG A 374 -26.93 11.27 -3.87
C ARG A 374 -26.82 10.40 -2.63
N GLU A 375 -26.49 9.12 -2.79
CA GLU A 375 -26.39 8.18 -1.66
C GLU A 375 -25.26 8.59 -0.70
N ARG A 376 -24.08 8.99 -1.20
CA ARG A 376 -23.02 9.51 -0.34
C ARG A 376 -23.41 10.83 0.32
N LEU A 377 -24.12 11.74 -0.36
CA LEU A 377 -24.63 12.95 0.28
C LEU A 377 -25.62 12.59 1.40
N LEU A 378 -26.57 11.69 1.15
CA LEU A 378 -27.51 11.21 2.15
C LEU A 378 -26.79 10.52 3.32
N GLU A 379 -25.77 9.70 3.06
CA GLU A 379 -24.98 9.02 4.09
C GLU A 379 -24.10 9.99 4.89
N THR A 380 -23.46 10.96 4.26
CA THR A 380 -22.70 12.01 4.96
C THR A 380 -23.61 12.87 5.83
N LEU A 381 -24.81 13.21 5.34
CA LEU A 381 -25.82 13.93 6.09
C LEU A 381 -26.33 13.09 7.28
N ARG A 382 -26.58 11.79 7.09
CA ARG A 382 -26.96 10.86 8.16
C ARG A 382 -25.85 10.69 9.20
N ALA A 383 -24.59 10.62 8.76
CA ALA A 383 -23.43 10.48 9.63
C ALA A 383 -23.10 11.75 10.44
N ALA A 384 -23.49 12.92 9.94
CA ALA A 384 -23.31 14.20 10.63
C ALA A 384 -24.24 14.37 11.85
N GLY A 385 -25.27 13.52 12.03
CA GLY A 385 -26.27 13.66 13.08
C GLY A 385 -26.12 12.69 14.27
N PRO A 386 -25.38 13.08 15.32
CA PRO A 386 -25.68 12.60 16.68
C PRO A 386 -25.89 13.71 17.73
N HIS A 387 -25.76 15.00 17.39
CA HIS A 387 -25.67 16.09 18.39
C HIS A 387 -26.78 17.15 18.36
N GLY A 388 -27.85 16.99 17.58
CA GLY A 388 -28.95 17.93 17.61
C GLY A 388 -30.24 17.37 17.02
N ASP A 389 -31.26 17.21 17.84
CA ASP A 389 -32.60 16.75 17.40
C ASP A 389 -33.22 17.67 16.32
N LEU A 390 -32.88 18.96 16.33
CA LEU A 390 -33.26 19.94 15.28
C LEU A 390 -32.79 19.54 13.88
N VAL A 391 -31.70 18.76 13.76
CA VAL A 391 -31.17 18.32 12.46
C VAL A 391 -32.00 17.17 11.88
N ARG A 392 -32.74 16.41 12.69
CA ARG A 392 -33.48 15.22 12.20
C ARG A 392 -34.68 15.60 11.35
N GLU A 393 -35.45 16.60 11.76
CA GLU A 393 -36.60 17.12 10.98
C GLU A 393 -36.12 17.81 9.69
N GLU A 394 -35.06 18.63 9.78
CA GLU A 394 -34.44 19.24 8.60
C GLU A 394 -33.91 18.19 7.60
N LEU A 395 -33.31 17.10 8.10
CA LEU A 395 -32.86 15.99 7.26
C LEU A 395 -34.03 15.22 6.64
N ALA A 396 -35.12 15.03 7.37
CA ALA A 396 -36.33 14.38 6.85
C ALA A 396 -36.92 15.22 5.70
N MET A 397 -37.00 16.54 5.86
CA MET A 397 -37.42 17.48 4.81
C MET A 397 -36.52 17.42 3.56
N VAL A 398 -35.19 17.41 3.75
CA VAL A 398 -34.24 17.30 2.63
C VAL A 398 -34.37 15.95 1.92
N GLN A 399 -34.59 14.88 2.68
CA GLN A 399 -34.80 13.56 2.11
C GLN A 399 -36.12 13.51 1.31
N GLY A 400 -37.22 14.03 1.85
CA GLY A 400 -38.51 14.12 1.15
C GLY A 400 -38.42 14.94 -0.14
N ALA A 401 -37.77 16.10 -0.10
CA ALA A 401 -37.54 16.91 -1.29
C ALA A 401 -36.72 16.18 -2.38
N LEU A 402 -35.74 15.36 -2.00
CA LEU A 402 -34.97 14.53 -2.94
C LEU A 402 -35.80 13.36 -3.50
N GLU A 403 -36.72 12.81 -2.71
CA GLU A 403 -37.62 11.71 -3.10
C GLU A 403 -38.74 12.15 -4.04
N LEU A 404 -39.16 13.41 -3.99
CA LEU A 404 -40.18 14.00 -4.87
C LEU A 404 -39.90 13.77 -6.37
N ARG A 405 -38.62 13.75 -6.74
CA ARG A 405 -38.17 13.55 -8.13
C ARG A 405 -38.25 12.09 -8.60
N THR A 406 -38.38 11.16 -7.66
CA THR A 406 -38.40 9.72 -7.91
C THR A 406 -39.77 9.09 -7.67
N LYS A 407 -40.56 9.63 -6.73
CA LYS A 407 -41.92 9.19 -6.44
C LYS A 407 -42.90 9.59 -7.54
N VAL A 408 -43.90 8.73 -7.75
CA VAL A 408 -45.00 8.97 -8.68
C VAL A 408 -46.28 9.31 -7.92
N VAL A 409 -47.26 9.86 -8.62
CA VAL A 409 -48.58 10.17 -8.04
C VAL A 409 -49.26 8.93 -7.48
N GLU A 410 -49.03 7.76 -8.07
CA GLU A 410 -49.57 6.49 -7.55
C GLU A 410 -49.13 6.16 -6.12
N ASP A 411 -47.97 6.64 -5.67
CA ASP A 411 -47.44 6.35 -4.33
C ASP A 411 -48.17 7.13 -3.21
N VAL A 412 -48.90 8.19 -3.58
CA VAL A 412 -49.47 9.18 -2.64
C VAL A 412 -50.96 9.43 -2.88
N LEU A 413 -51.57 8.78 -3.87
CA LEU A 413 -52.96 9.01 -4.21
C LEU A 413 -53.88 8.54 -3.08
N THR A 414 -54.98 9.26 -2.88
CA THR A 414 -56.10 8.80 -2.06
C THR A 414 -57.02 7.97 -2.94
N PRO A 415 -57.22 6.66 -2.64
CA PRO A 415 -58.03 5.78 -3.48
C PRO A 415 -59.47 6.30 -3.62
N LEU A 416 -60.08 6.06 -4.78
CA LEU A 416 -61.45 6.49 -5.06
C LEU A 416 -62.49 5.98 -4.03
N ALA A 417 -62.21 4.82 -3.40
CA ALA A 417 -63.07 4.24 -2.37
C ALA A 417 -63.16 5.09 -1.10
N ASP A 418 -62.08 5.79 -0.75
CA ASP A 418 -61.95 6.59 0.46
C ASP A 418 -62.27 8.07 0.21
N CYS A 419 -62.59 8.43 -1.04
CA CYS A 419 -62.96 9.79 -1.43
C CYS A 419 -64.41 10.12 -1.02
N PHE A 420 -64.59 11.22 -0.29
CA PHE A 420 -65.90 11.83 -0.10
C PHE A 420 -66.36 12.54 -1.37
N MET A 421 -67.48 12.10 -1.94
CA MET A 421 -67.98 12.57 -3.24
C MET A 421 -69.49 12.75 -3.21
N LEU A 422 -69.99 13.70 -4.00
CA LEU A 422 -71.42 13.96 -4.11
C LEU A 422 -71.96 13.53 -5.47
N ARG A 423 -73.22 13.10 -5.47
CA ARG A 423 -73.94 12.82 -6.71
C ARG A 423 -74.42 14.11 -7.37
N ALA A 424 -74.33 14.22 -8.69
CA ALA A 424 -74.80 15.38 -9.43
C ALA A 424 -76.31 15.64 -9.24
N ASP A 425 -77.12 14.60 -9.07
CA ASP A 425 -78.57 14.70 -8.84
C ASP A 425 -78.94 14.96 -7.36
N ALA A 426 -77.95 15.15 -6.47
CA ALA A 426 -78.19 15.51 -5.09
C ALA A 426 -78.83 16.90 -4.98
N VAL A 427 -79.71 17.04 -3.99
CA VAL A 427 -80.37 18.30 -3.64
C VAL A 427 -79.64 18.89 -2.44
N LEU A 428 -79.34 20.18 -2.48
CA LEU A 428 -78.68 20.91 -1.39
C LEU A 428 -79.71 21.28 -0.31
N ASP A 429 -80.25 20.26 0.35
CA ASP A 429 -81.10 20.41 1.52
C ASP A 429 -80.27 20.59 2.81
N PHE A 430 -80.94 20.89 3.92
CA PHE A 430 -80.27 21.06 5.21
C PHE A 430 -79.42 19.85 5.60
N ALA A 431 -79.87 18.62 5.30
CA ALA A 431 -79.14 17.41 5.63
C ALA A 431 -77.83 17.29 4.84
N THR A 432 -77.89 17.47 3.51
CA THR A 432 -76.75 17.36 2.60
C THR A 432 -75.75 18.48 2.84
N VAL A 433 -76.21 19.73 3.00
CA VAL A 433 -75.34 20.87 3.33
C VAL A 433 -74.67 20.67 4.68
N SER A 434 -75.40 20.15 5.68
CA SER A 434 -74.82 19.82 6.99
C SER A 434 -73.83 18.66 6.94
N GLU A 435 -74.01 17.68 6.05
CA GLU A 435 -73.03 16.62 5.80
C GLU A 435 -71.75 17.17 5.18
N ILE A 436 -71.89 18.02 4.14
CA ILE A 436 -70.76 18.69 3.49
C ILE A 436 -69.94 19.49 4.50
N LEU A 437 -70.59 20.34 5.31
CA LEU A 437 -69.90 21.17 6.29
C LEU A 437 -69.25 20.35 7.42
N ARG A 438 -69.85 19.23 7.82
CA ARG A 438 -69.27 18.32 8.83
C ARG A 438 -68.10 17.51 8.28
N SER A 439 -68.04 17.27 6.98
CA SER A 439 -66.94 16.52 6.35
C SER A 439 -65.60 17.26 6.39
N GLY A 440 -65.59 18.58 6.55
CA GLY A 440 -64.36 19.39 6.58
C GLY A 440 -63.74 19.66 5.21
N TYR A 441 -64.11 18.90 4.16
CA TYR A 441 -63.49 19.02 2.85
C TYR A 441 -63.88 20.29 2.09
N THR A 442 -62.88 21.08 1.69
CA THR A 442 -63.10 22.33 0.93
C THR A 442 -63.48 22.08 -0.54
N ARG A 443 -63.02 20.97 -1.13
CA ARG A 443 -63.19 20.62 -2.55
C ARG A 443 -63.74 19.21 -2.67
N ILE A 444 -64.95 19.07 -3.22
CA ILE A 444 -65.68 17.81 -3.24
C ILE A 444 -65.99 17.43 -4.69
N PRO A 445 -65.46 16.29 -5.19
CA PRO A 445 -65.78 15.80 -6.53
C PRO A 445 -67.27 15.47 -6.66
N VAL A 446 -67.83 15.79 -7.83
CA VAL A 446 -69.24 15.53 -8.18
C VAL A 446 -69.28 14.54 -9.34
N TYR A 447 -69.93 13.39 -9.12
CA TYR A 447 -70.06 12.33 -10.13
C TYR A 447 -71.49 12.20 -10.66
N GLU A 448 -71.61 11.70 -11.89
CA GLU A 448 -72.90 11.50 -12.57
C GLU A 448 -73.14 10.00 -12.86
N GLY A 449 -74.35 9.54 -12.54
CA GLY A 449 -74.75 8.13 -12.68
C GLY A 449 -74.49 7.29 -11.42
N ASP A 450 -74.60 5.97 -11.55
CA ASP A 450 -74.40 5.02 -10.44
C ASP A 450 -72.92 4.72 -10.17
N ARG A 451 -72.06 5.06 -11.13
CA ARG A 451 -70.63 4.75 -11.18
C ARG A 451 -69.82 5.94 -10.69
N ARG A 452 -69.13 5.80 -9.55
CA ARG A 452 -68.32 6.87 -8.92
C ARG A 452 -67.11 7.28 -9.76
N ASP A 453 -66.72 6.47 -10.74
CA ASP A 453 -65.63 6.75 -11.67
C ASP A 453 -65.94 7.89 -12.66
N ASN A 454 -67.22 8.24 -12.86
CA ASN A 454 -67.61 9.31 -13.79
C ASN A 454 -67.71 10.68 -13.09
N ILE A 455 -66.55 11.31 -12.84
CA ILE A 455 -66.46 12.65 -12.21
C ILE A 455 -66.65 13.73 -13.27
N VAL A 456 -67.69 14.57 -13.11
CA VAL A 456 -68.09 15.57 -14.11
C VAL A 456 -67.78 16.99 -13.65
N ASP A 457 -67.90 17.27 -12.35
CA ASP A 457 -67.74 18.62 -11.79
C ASP A 457 -67.03 18.58 -10.42
N LEU A 458 -66.63 19.75 -9.95
CA LEU A 458 -65.99 19.94 -8.64
C LEU A 458 -66.73 21.03 -7.85
N LEU A 459 -67.25 20.69 -6.68
CA LEU A 459 -67.91 21.61 -5.78
C LEU A 459 -66.90 22.21 -4.80
N PHE A 460 -66.86 23.54 -4.69
CA PHE A 460 -66.13 24.20 -3.61
C PHE A 460 -67.11 24.60 -2.52
N VAL A 461 -66.78 24.37 -1.25
CA VAL A 461 -67.68 24.73 -0.12
C VAL A 461 -68.05 26.21 -0.12
N LYS A 462 -67.13 27.10 -0.53
CA LYS A 462 -67.41 28.54 -0.66
C LYS A 462 -68.50 28.87 -1.68
N ASP A 463 -68.77 27.98 -2.63
CA ASP A 463 -69.83 28.16 -3.64
C ASP A 463 -71.22 27.96 -3.02
N LEU A 464 -71.29 27.37 -1.81
CA LEU A 464 -72.51 27.23 -1.02
C LEU A 464 -72.83 28.47 -0.16
N ALA A 465 -71.97 29.50 -0.14
CA ALA A 465 -72.12 30.66 0.75
C ALA A 465 -73.42 31.46 0.56
N PHE A 466 -73.99 31.43 -0.65
CA PHE A 466 -75.25 32.09 -0.99
C PHE A 466 -76.39 31.11 -1.29
N VAL A 467 -76.19 29.83 -0.98
CA VAL A 467 -77.22 28.80 -1.17
C VAL A 467 -78.02 28.68 0.12
N ASP A 468 -79.32 28.95 0.03
CA ASP A 468 -80.25 28.70 1.13
C ASP A 468 -80.67 27.22 1.11
N PRO A 469 -80.45 26.45 2.21
CA PRO A 469 -80.93 25.08 2.31
C PRO A 469 -82.46 24.95 2.19
N ASP A 470 -83.21 26.00 2.53
CA ASP A 470 -84.68 25.99 2.43
C ASP A 470 -85.16 25.98 0.97
N ASP A 471 -84.37 26.51 0.05
CA ASP A 471 -84.68 26.54 -1.40
C ASP A 471 -84.54 25.16 -2.06
N CYS A 472 -83.90 24.18 -1.39
CA CYS A 472 -83.69 22.83 -1.91
C CYS A 472 -83.12 22.85 -3.35
N THR A 473 -82.12 23.70 -3.59
CA THR A 473 -81.53 23.87 -4.92
C THR A 473 -80.79 22.59 -5.35
N PRO A 474 -80.95 22.12 -6.60
CA PRO A 474 -80.21 20.96 -7.07
C PRO A 474 -78.74 21.31 -7.29
N LEU A 475 -77.83 20.42 -6.86
CA LEU A 475 -76.38 20.62 -6.93
C LEU A 475 -75.88 20.91 -8.35
N GLN A 476 -76.52 20.30 -9.36
CA GLN A 476 -76.28 20.57 -10.78
C GLN A 476 -76.39 22.06 -11.16
N THR A 477 -77.27 22.84 -10.50
CA THR A 477 -77.42 24.27 -10.81
C THR A 477 -76.21 25.06 -10.33
N VAL A 478 -75.72 24.76 -9.13
CA VAL A 478 -74.56 25.42 -8.52
C VAL A 478 -73.28 25.06 -9.29
N THR A 479 -73.06 23.76 -9.54
CA THR A 479 -71.88 23.27 -10.29
C THR A 479 -71.83 23.84 -11.72
N ARG A 480 -72.95 23.81 -12.45
CA ARG A 480 -73.04 24.40 -13.81
C ARG A 480 -72.91 25.91 -13.84
N PHE A 481 -73.22 26.61 -12.73
CA PHE A 481 -73.04 28.05 -12.61
C PHE A 481 -71.56 28.41 -12.42
N TYR A 482 -70.85 27.74 -11.51
CA TYR A 482 -69.45 28.05 -11.21
C TYR A 482 -68.43 27.42 -12.16
N ARG A 483 -68.76 26.27 -12.79
CA ARG A 483 -67.92 25.53 -13.76
C ARG A 483 -66.45 25.47 -13.37
N ARG A 484 -66.16 24.86 -12.23
CA ARG A 484 -64.80 24.69 -11.75
C ARG A 484 -64.04 23.73 -12.69
N PRO A 485 -62.82 24.05 -13.12
CA PRO A 485 -62.07 23.18 -14.02
C PRO A 485 -61.64 21.90 -13.30
N LEU A 486 -61.85 20.76 -13.94
CA LEU A 486 -61.28 19.48 -13.51
C LEU A 486 -59.82 19.39 -13.96
N HIS A 487 -58.92 19.16 -13.01
CA HIS A 487 -57.51 18.95 -13.30
C HIS A 487 -57.21 17.45 -13.25
N CYS A 488 -57.03 16.81 -14.41
CA CYS A 488 -56.73 15.39 -14.49
C CYS A 488 -55.23 15.16 -14.72
N VAL A 489 -54.66 14.21 -14.00
CA VAL A 489 -53.24 13.83 -14.07
C VAL A 489 -53.10 12.32 -14.21
N PHE A 490 -52.02 11.87 -14.84
CA PHE A 490 -51.77 10.45 -15.00
C PHE A 490 -51.09 9.85 -13.77
N ASN A 491 -51.34 8.57 -13.50
CA ASN A 491 -50.76 7.85 -12.35
C ASN A 491 -49.21 7.79 -12.36
N ASP A 492 -48.60 7.80 -13.56
CA ASP A 492 -47.15 7.77 -13.77
C ASP A 492 -46.49 9.16 -13.71
N THR A 493 -47.28 10.22 -13.54
CA THR A 493 -46.76 11.58 -13.36
C THR A 493 -45.90 11.64 -12.10
N ARG A 494 -44.78 12.38 -12.16
CA ARG A 494 -43.91 12.58 -11.00
C ARG A 494 -44.42 13.70 -10.10
N LEU A 495 -44.16 13.58 -8.80
CA LEU A 495 -44.61 14.57 -7.82
C LEU A 495 -43.98 15.96 -8.03
N ASP A 496 -42.76 16.04 -8.56
CA ASP A 496 -42.10 17.32 -8.88
C ASP A 496 -42.85 18.10 -9.96
N THR A 497 -43.37 17.38 -10.95
CA THR A 497 -44.16 17.94 -12.05
C THR A 497 -45.55 18.33 -11.57
N LEU A 498 -46.19 17.47 -10.77
CA LEU A 498 -47.49 17.75 -10.16
C LEU A 498 -47.44 19.01 -9.27
N LEU A 499 -46.40 19.16 -8.45
CA LEU A 499 -46.20 20.33 -7.60
C LEU A 499 -46.08 21.62 -8.43
N GLU A 500 -45.36 21.60 -9.56
CA GLU A 500 -45.27 22.75 -10.47
C GLU A 500 -46.60 23.06 -11.16
N GLU A 501 -47.46 22.06 -11.39
CA GLU A 501 -48.81 22.29 -11.91
C GLU A 501 -49.73 22.93 -10.87
N PHE A 502 -49.70 22.46 -9.63
CA PHE A 502 -50.43 23.09 -8.52
C PHE A 502 -49.97 24.53 -8.26
N LYS A 503 -48.66 24.79 -8.31
CA LYS A 503 -48.09 26.16 -8.17
C LYS A 503 -48.56 27.13 -9.25
N LYS A 504 -48.90 26.65 -10.45
CA LYS A 504 -49.44 27.49 -11.53
C LYS A 504 -50.87 27.96 -11.27
N GLY A 505 -51.52 27.51 -10.19
CA GLY A 505 -52.77 28.07 -9.68
C GLY A 505 -54.04 27.60 -10.39
N LYS A 506 -54.03 26.44 -11.05
CA LYS A 506 -55.22 25.90 -11.74
C LYS A 506 -56.22 25.25 -10.77
N SER A 507 -55.75 24.36 -9.91
CA SER A 507 -56.51 23.68 -8.85
C SER A 507 -55.51 23.10 -7.83
N HIS A 508 -55.91 22.90 -6.57
CA HIS A 508 -55.10 22.20 -5.55
C HIS A 508 -55.55 20.74 -5.34
N LEU A 509 -56.53 20.28 -6.12
CA LEU A 509 -57.01 18.90 -6.18
C LEU A 509 -56.94 18.47 -7.63
N ALA A 510 -56.33 17.32 -7.87
CA ALA A 510 -56.28 16.67 -9.17
C ALA A 510 -56.88 15.26 -9.12
N ILE A 511 -57.53 14.87 -10.21
CA ILE A 511 -58.08 13.53 -10.39
C ILE A 511 -57.00 12.68 -11.07
N VAL A 512 -56.67 11.54 -10.46
CA VAL A 512 -55.66 10.62 -10.97
C VAL A 512 -56.33 9.58 -11.84
N GLN A 513 -55.88 9.46 -13.08
CA GLN A 513 -56.39 8.50 -14.05
C GLN A 513 -55.27 7.63 -14.62
N ARG A 514 -55.57 6.36 -14.85
CA ARG A 514 -54.71 5.42 -15.55
C ARG A 514 -55.25 5.18 -16.96
N VAL A 515 -54.36 5.04 -17.92
CA VAL A 515 -54.72 4.61 -19.27
C VAL A 515 -54.84 3.09 -19.26
N ASN A 516 -56.04 2.57 -19.39
CA ASN A 516 -56.27 1.14 -19.49
C ASN A 516 -56.24 0.73 -20.97
N ASN A 517 -55.24 -0.07 -21.32
CA ASN A 517 -55.05 -0.63 -22.67
C ASN A 517 -55.48 -2.11 -22.75
N GLU A 518 -56.01 -2.68 -21.66
CA GLU A 518 -56.37 -4.09 -21.59
C GLU A 518 -57.76 -4.31 -22.20
N GLY A 519 -57.79 -4.72 -23.47
CA GLY A 519 -59.02 -5.07 -24.19
C GLY A 519 -58.86 -4.99 -25.71
N GLU A 520 -59.79 -5.59 -26.47
CA GLU A 520 -59.82 -5.50 -27.95
C GLU A 520 -60.41 -4.16 -28.47
N GLY A 521 -60.27 -3.07 -27.72
CA GLY A 521 -60.87 -1.77 -28.04
C GLY A 521 -59.91 -0.59 -27.91
N ASP A 522 -60.43 0.61 -28.19
CA ASP A 522 -59.68 1.86 -27.96
C ASP A 522 -59.37 2.03 -26.47
N PRO A 523 -58.18 2.55 -26.11
CA PRO A 523 -57.81 2.73 -24.72
C PRO A 523 -58.73 3.74 -24.03
N PHE A 524 -59.12 3.43 -22.80
CA PHE A 524 -59.99 4.28 -22.00
C PHE A 524 -59.30 4.72 -20.71
N TYR A 525 -59.75 5.83 -20.16
CA TYR A 525 -59.25 6.35 -18.89
C TYR A 525 -60.03 5.75 -17.73
N GLU A 526 -59.31 5.20 -16.77
CA GLU A 526 -59.86 4.66 -15.53
C GLU A 526 -59.44 5.56 -14.37
N VAL A 527 -60.41 6.08 -13.62
CA VAL A 527 -60.14 6.94 -12.46
C VAL A 527 -59.66 6.07 -11.30
N MET A 528 -58.48 6.36 -10.78
CA MET A 528 -57.89 5.65 -9.64
C MET A 528 -58.23 6.32 -8.30
N GLY A 529 -58.32 7.65 -8.29
CA GLY A 529 -58.51 8.42 -7.07
C GLY A 529 -58.21 9.90 -7.26
N ILE A 530 -57.90 10.58 -6.16
CA ILE A 530 -57.54 12.00 -6.14
C ILE A 530 -56.18 12.20 -5.48
N VAL A 531 -55.54 13.32 -5.80
CA VAL A 531 -54.32 13.79 -5.13
C VAL A 531 -54.46 15.28 -4.87
N THR A 532 -54.04 15.71 -3.69
CA THR A 532 -54.09 17.11 -3.27
C THR A 532 -52.69 17.72 -3.19
N LEU A 533 -52.62 19.05 -3.09
CA LEU A 533 -51.38 19.75 -2.80
C LEU A 533 -50.84 19.39 -1.40
N GLU A 534 -51.72 19.10 -0.45
CA GLU A 534 -51.36 18.76 0.93
C GLU A 534 -50.59 17.43 0.96
N ASP A 535 -51.11 16.38 0.31
CA ASP A 535 -50.45 15.06 0.21
C ASP A 535 -49.01 15.18 -0.33
N VAL A 536 -48.81 16.05 -1.33
CA VAL A 536 -47.48 16.29 -1.93
C VAL A 536 -46.55 17.01 -0.96
N ILE A 537 -47.07 17.94 -0.13
CA ILE A 537 -46.29 18.66 0.87
C ILE A 537 -45.96 17.76 2.06
N GLU A 538 -46.90 16.93 2.51
CA GLU A 538 -46.69 15.92 3.56
C GLU A 538 -45.54 14.97 3.19
N GLU A 539 -45.46 14.58 1.92
CA GLU A 539 -44.34 13.77 1.42
C GLU A 539 -42.99 14.49 1.41
N ILE A 540 -42.98 15.81 1.26
CA ILE A 540 -41.76 16.62 1.37
C ILE A 540 -41.33 16.72 2.83
N ILE A 541 -42.27 16.98 3.75
CA ILE A 541 -41.97 17.21 5.17
C ILE A 541 -41.79 15.88 5.92
N LYS A 542 -42.31 14.78 5.39
CA LYS A 542 -42.39 13.45 6.02
C LYS A 542 -43.16 13.49 7.34
N SER A 543 -44.18 14.32 7.40
CA SER A 543 -45.09 14.47 8.52
C SER A 543 -46.48 14.78 8.02
N GLU A 544 -47.49 14.18 8.65
CA GLU A 544 -48.90 14.50 8.44
C GLU A 544 -49.16 15.97 8.81
N ILE A 545 -49.92 16.67 7.97
CA ILE A 545 -50.40 18.03 8.24
C ILE A 545 -51.84 17.88 8.72
N LEU A 546 -52.06 18.11 10.01
CA LEU A 546 -53.39 18.05 10.60
C LEU A 546 -54.12 19.38 10.37
N ASP A 547 -55.26 19.34 9.69
CA ASP A 547 -56.17 20.48 9.60
C ASP A 547 -57.13 20.52 10.81
N GLU A 548 -57.71 21.68 11.09
CA GLU A 548 -58.62 21.89 12.23
C GLU A 548 -59.89 21.02 12.17
N THR A 549 -60.23 20.53 10.97
CA THR A 549 -61.42 19.71 10.72
C THR A 549 -61.16 18.21 10.62
N ASP A 550 -59.89 17.77 10.67
CA ASP A 550 -59.55 16.36 10.61
C ASP A 550 -59.97 15.64 11.90
N LEU A 551 -60.97 14.77 11.78
CA LEU A 551 -61.55 14.04 12.89
C LEU A 551 -60.61 12.91 13.36
N TYR A 552 -60.15 13.01 14.60
CA TYR A 552 -59.50 11.91 15.32
C TYR A 552 -60.40 10.65 15.29
N SER A 553 -59.93 9.59 14.62
CA SER A 553 -60.49 8.24 14.74
C SER A 553 -59.52 7.33 15.48
#